data_AF-A0A8C6MX21-F1
#
_entry.id   AF-A0A8C6MX21-F1
#
_cell.length_a   1.000
_cell.length_b   1.000
_cell.length_c   1.000
_cell.angle_alpha   90.00
_cell.angle_beta   90.00
_cell.angle_gamma   90.00
#
_symmetry.space_group_name_H-M   'P 1'
#
loop_
_entity.id
_entity.type
_entity.pdbx_description
1 polymer ?
#
loop_
_entity_poly.entity_id
_entity_poly.type
_entity_poly.pdbx_seq_one_letter_code
_entity_poly.pdbx_strand_id
1 'polypeptide(L)' 'MKAYCEHQGLSMRQNRFRFDGQPINETDTPAQLDIEDEDTIDVFQQQTGGVY' A
#
# COMPACT_ATOMS: atom_id res chain seq x y z
N MET A 1 -1.33 -1.43 6.61
CA MET A 1 -0.47 -2.03 5.56
C MET A 1 0.44 -3.16 6.05
N LYS A 2 1.09 -3.04 7.22
CA LYS A 2 2.04 -4.07 7.71
C LYS A 2 1.40 -5.46 7.89
N ALA A 3 0.21 -5.53 8.50
CA ALA A 3 -0.54 -6.77 8.65
C ALA A 3 -0.89 -7.42 7.30
N TYR A 4 -1.29 -6.62 6.31
CA TYR A 4 -1.56 -7.11 4.95
C TYR A 4 -0.30 -7.75 4.34
N CYS A 5 0.84 -7.07 4.40
CA CYS A 5 2.12 -7.59 3.92
C CYS A 5 2.52 -8.89 4.64
N GLU A 6 2.32 -8.97 5.96
CA GLU A 6 2.61 -10.17 6.76
C GLU A 6 1.69 -11.35 6.39
N HIS A 7 0.38 -11.10 6.22
CA HIS A 7 -0.58 -12.11 5.79
C HIS A 7 -0.34 -12.61 4.37
N GLN A 8 0.12 -11.75 3.47
CA GLN A 8 0.42 -12.11 2.08
C GLN A 8 1.85 -12.64 1.90
N GLY A 9 2.70 -12.60 2.93
CA GLY A 9 4.11 -12.97 2.83
C GLY A 9 4.94 -12.04 1.93
N LEU A 10 4.46 -10.81 1.72
CA LEU A 10 5.10 -9.83 0.86
C LEU A 10 5.86 -8.79 1.68
N SER A 11 6.93 -8.23 1.12
CA SER A 11 7.66 -7.13 1.77
C SER A 11 6.91 -5.80 1.61
N MET A 12 6.86 -4.97 2.65
CA MET A 12 6.34 -3.59 2.53
C MET A 12 7.12 -2.77 1.49
N ARG A 13 8.41 -3.05 1.27
CA ARG A 13 9.20 -2.36 0.23
C ARG A 13 8.86 -2.80 -1.20
N GLN A 14 8.26 -3.98 -1.35
CA GLN A 14 7.83 -4.50 -2.65
C GLN A 14 6.38 -4.13 -2.96
N ASN A 15 5.64 -3.53 -2.04
CA ASN A 15 4.26 -3.10 -2.26
C ASN A 15 4.13 -1.59 -2.16
N ARG A 16 3.36 -1.00 -3.07
CA ARG A 16 2.96 0.40 -3.03
C ARG A 16 1.47 0.49 -2.79
N PHE A 17 1.10 1.18 -1.72
CA PHE A 17 -0.28 1.42 -1.35
C PHE A 17 -0.70 2.78 -1.91
N ARG A 18 -1.87 2.84 -2.54
CA ARG A 18 -2.46 4.07 -3.05
C ARG A 18 -3.92 4.18 -2.63
N PHE A 19 -4.33 5.40 -2.34
CA PHE A 19 -5.72 5.77 -2.14
C PHE A 19 -6.05 6.85 -3.17
N ASP A 20 -7.11 6.66 -3.97
CA ASP A 20 -7.47 7.57 -5.07
C ASP A 20 -6.31 7.97 -5.99
N GLY A 21 -5.39 7.02 -6.24
CA GLY A 21 -4.20 7.23 -7.06
C GLY A 21 -3.05 7.97 -6.37
N GLN A 22 -3.25 8.53 -5.17
CA GLN A 22 -2.20 9.14 -4.35
C GLN A 22 -1.43 8.08 -3.54
N PRO A 23 -0.09 8.17 -3.46
CA PRO A 23 0.70 7.24 -2.66
C PRO A 23 0.47 7.46 -1.16
N ILE A 24 0.27 6.38 -0.42
CA ILE A 24 0.13 6.41 1.05
C ILE A 24 1.49 6.12 1.69
N ASN A 25 1.93 6.98 2.60
CA ASN A 25 3.12 6.77 3.42
C ASN A 25 2.77 6.17 4.78
N GLU A 26 3.76 5.63 5.48
CA GLU A 26 3.57 5.06 6.82
C GLU A 26 3.25 6.10 7.89
N THR A 27 3.55 7.38 7.62
CA THR A 27 3.25 8.51 8.52
C THR A 27 1.88 9.10 8.31
N ASP A 28 1.22 8.78 7.20
CA ASP A 28 -0.07 9.34 6.85
C ASP A 28 -1.17 8.68 7.69
N THR A 29 -2.12 9.49 8.14
CA THR A 29 -3.27 9.01 8.91
C THR A 29 -4.51 8.95 8.04
N PRO A 30 -5.46 8.03 8.31
CA PRO A 30 -6.73 7.96 7.57
C PRO A 30 -7.44 9.32 7.49
N ALA A 31 -7.43 10.08 8.58
CA ALA A 31 -8.04 11.41 8.66
C ALA A 31 -7.33 12.48 7.79
N GLN A 32 -6.05 12.31 7.44
CA GLN A 32 -5.35 13.23 6.54
C GLN A 32 -5.59 12.92 5.06
N LEU A 33 -5.92 11.66 4.78
CA LEU A 33 -6.21 11.16 3.45
C LEU A 33 -7.71 11.10 3.17
N ASP A 34 -8.54 11.62 4.11
CA ASP A 34 -10.00 11.56 4.08
C ASP A 34 -10.53 10.15 3.80
N ILE A 35 -9.87 9.14 4.37
CA ILE A 35 -10.28 7.73 4.27
C ILE A 35 -11.42 7.48 5.27
N GLU A 36 -12.53 7.00 4.74
CA GLU A 36 -13.72 6.61 5.49
C GLU A 36 -13.83 5.07 5.65
N ASP A 37 -14.85 4.63 6.39
CA ASP A 37 -15.17 3.21 6.49
C ASP A 37 -15.70 2.71 5.13
N GLU A 38 -15.38 1.47 4.76
CA GLU A 38 -15.67 0.87 3.43
C GLU A 38 -14.83 1.37 2.24
N ASP A 39 -13.92 2.33 2.46
CA ASP A 39 -12.99 2.77 1.42
C ASP A 39 -11.98 1.69 1.02
N THR A 40 -11.60 1.70 -0.26
CA THR A 40 -10.69 0.71 -0.84
C THR A 40 -9.32 1.30 -1.09
N ILE A 41 -8.28 0.58 -0.66
CA ILE A 41 -6.88 0.93 -0.92
C ILE A 41 -6.34 0.01 -2.01
N ASP A 42 -5.82 0.61 -3.07
CA ASP A 42 -5.15 -0.11 -4.15
C ASP A 42 -3.74 -0.52 -3.74
N VAL A 43 -3.39 -1.78 -3.98
CA VAL A 43 -2.06 -2.32 -3.69
C VAL A 43 -1.38 -2.77 -4.97
N PHE A 44 -0.26 -2.14 -5.28
CA PHE A 44 0.57 -2.46 -6.45
C PHE A 44 1.85 -3.13 -5.99
N GLN A 45 2.15 -4.31 -6.54
CA GLN A 45 3.48 -4.88 -6.39
C GLN A 45 4.47 -4.08 -7.25
N GLN A 46 5.51 -3.54 -6.62
CA GLN A 46 6.62 -2.95 -7.31
C GLN A 46 7.33 -4.05 -8.09
N GLN A 47 7.22 -4.01 -9.41
CA GLN A 47 7.96 -4.89 -10.28
C GLN A 47 9.45 -4.55 -10.18
N THR A 48 10.17 -5.27 -9.32
CA THR A 48 11.63 -5.34 -9.45
C THR A 48 11.90 -6.21 -10.67
N GLY A 49 12.26 -5.56 -11.78
CA GLY A 49 12.49 -6.21 -13.07
C GLY A 49 13.34 -7.47 -12.92
N GLY A 50 12.94 -8.54 -13.61
CA GLY A 50 13.67 -9.80 -13.64
C GLY A 50 15.10 -9.56 -14.13
N VAL A 51 16.06 -10.04 -13.34
CA VAL A 51 17.46 -10.07 -13.74
C VAL A 51 17.60 -11.16 -14.81
N TYR A 52 17.88 -10.74 -16.04
CA TYR A 52 18.51 -11.58 -17.05
C TYR A 52 19.85 -10.96 -17.41
#